data_AF-A0A4S2GXV2-F1
#
_entry.id   AF-A0A4S2GXV2-F1
#
_cell.length_a   1.000
_cell.length_b   1.000
_cell.length_c   1.000
_cell.angle_alpha   90.00
_cell.angle_beta   90.00
_cell.angle_gamma   90.00
#
_symmetry.space_group_name_H-M   'P 1'
#
loop_
_entity.id
_entity.type
_entity.pdbx_description
1 polymer ?
#
loop_
_entity_poly.entity_id
_entity_poly.type
_entity_poly.pdbx_seq_one_letter_code
_entity_poly.pdbx_strand_id
1 'polypeptide(L)'
;MIALIAGLAAFAAGAQAATPAPGAPGATTVVWVNACQAQSARESNANVREACACTAGLFAGRMSDRQYSILGRIARHLSDEEGLIAEMRAMTLEGYSADEIARVGVLIAELGPQVDQVCGVLE
;
A
#
# COMPACT_ATOMS: atom_id res chain seq x y z
N MET A 1 -47.01 5.94 -32.78
CA MET A 1 -47.04 6.24 -31.33
C MET A 1 -46.23 5.17 -30.63
N ILE A 2 -45.27 5.60 -29.80
CA ILE A 2 -44.55 4.89 -28.74
C ILE A 2 -43.35 4.02 -29.16
N ALA A 3 -42.21 4.39 -28.59
CA ALA A 3 -40.85 3.90 -28.76
C ALA A 3 -40.48 2.87 -27.66
N LEU A 4 -39.16 2.59 -27.56
CA LEU A 4 -38.44 2.12 -26.34
C LEU A 4 -38.44 0.60 -26.11
N ILE A 5 -37.38 -0.12 -25.74
CA ILE A 5 -36.02 0.17 -25.23
C ILE A 5 -35.13 -1.06 -25.52
N ALA A 6 -33.86 -0.81 -25.82
CA ALA A 6 -32.78 -1.78 -25.82
C ALA A 6 -32.48 -2.30 -24.40
N GLY A 7 -32.47 -3.62 -24.22
CA GLY A 7 -32.00 -4.24 -22.97
C GLY A 7 -30.55 -4.72 -23.10
N LEU A 8 -29.59 -3.85 -22.79
CA LEU A 8 -28.22 -4.24 -22.48
C LEU A 8 -28.22 -5.06 -21.19
N ALA A 9 -27.89 -6.35 -21.27
CA ALA A 9 -27.50 -7.12 -20.09
C ALA A 9 -26.03 -6.82 -19.78
N ALA A 10 -25.82 -6.15 -18.66
CA ALA A 10 -24.55 -5.68 -18.15
C ALA A 10 -23.53 -6.83 -18.00
N PHE A 11 -22.33 -6.60 -18.54
CA PHE A 11 -21.14 -7.31 -18.12
C PHE A 11 -20.88 -6.97 -16.65
N ALA A 12 -21.20 -7.90 -15.75
CA ALA A 12 -20.67 -7.91 -14.40
C ALA A 12 -19.20 -8.34 -14.48
N ALA A 13 -18.34 -7.43 -14.95
CA ALA A 13 -16.92 -7.52 -14.71
C ALA A 13 -16.72 -7.21 -13.23
N GLY A 14 -16.76 -8.25 -12.40
CA GLY A 14 -16.24 -8.18 -11.05
C GLY A 14 -14.82 -7.64 -11.16
N ALA A 15 -14.60 -6.43 -10.68
CA ALA A 15 -13.29 -5.79 -10.59
C ALA A 15 -12.45 -6.62 -9.61
N GLN A 16 -11.89 -7.71 -10.11
CA GLN A 16 -10.71 -8.32 -9.52
C GLN A 16 -9.67 -7.23 -9.62
N ALA A 17 -9.31 -6.64 -8.47
CA ALA A 17 -8.15 -5.77 -8.36
C ALA A 17 -6.98 -6.54 -8.95
N ALA A 18 -6.62 -6.21 -10.20
CA ALA A 18 -5.53 -6.86 -10.88
C ALA A 18 -4.29 -6.56 -10.05
N THR A 19 -3.73 -7.58 -9.41
CA THR A 19 -2.40 -7.47 -8.80
C THR A 19 -1.46 -7.04 -9.92
N PRO A 20 -0.89 -5.82 -9.84
CA PRO A 20 -0.03 -5.32 -10.90
C PRO A 20 1.19 -6.21 -11.03
N ALA A 21 1.67 -6.38 -12.26
CA ALA A 21 2.88 -7.17 -12.53
C ALA A 21 4.05 -6.64 -11.68
N PRO A 22 4.91 -7.50 -11.12
CA PRO A 22 6.10 -7.07 -10.39
C PRO A 22 6.93 -6.11 -11.24
N GLY A 23 7.13 -4.87 -10.77
CA GLY A 23 7.88 -3.83 -11.48
C GLY A 23 7.05 -2.91 -12.39
N ALA A 24 5.73 -3.07 -12.47
CA ALA A 24 4.87 -2.06 -13.12
C ALA A 24 4.84 -0.76 -12.29
N PRO A 25 4.83 0.42 -12.94
CA PRO A 25 4.67 1.69 -12.22
C PRO A 25 3.42 1.66 -11.32
N GLY A 26 3.58 1.99 -10.03
CA GLY A 26 2.50 1.97 -9.05
C GLY A 26 2.17 0.59 -8.46
N ALA A 27 2.89 -0.48 -8.82
CA ALA A 27 2.65 -1.81 -8.26
C ALA A 27 2.83 -1.84 -6.73
N THR A 28 3.83 -1.14 -6.25
CA THR A 28 4.18 -1.00 -4.84
C THR A 28 3.17 -0.14 -4.07
N THR A 29 2.63 0.90 -4.71
CA THR A 29 1.50 1.70 -4.22
C THR A 29 0.27 0.81 -3.98
N VAL A 30 -0.07 -0.07 -4.93
CA VAL A 30 -1.20 -1.01 -4.79
C VAL A 30 -0.98 -2.01 -3.65
N VAL A 31 0.22 -2.59 -3.53
CA VAL A 31 0.57 -3.51 -2.43
C VAL A 31 0.40 -2.82 -1.07
N TRP A 32 0.88 -1.57 -0.96
CA TRP A 32 0.78 -0.80 0.29
C TRP A 32 -0.67 -0.47 0.65
N VAL A 33 -1.47 0.02 -0.31
CA VAL A 33 -2.89 0.32 -0.10
C VAL A 33 -3.66 -0.92 0.35
N ASN A 34 -3.39 -2.09 -0.25
CA ASN A 34 -4.02 -3.34 0.13
C ASN A 34 -3.60 -3.81 1.54
N ALA A 35 -2.33 -3.68 1.90
CA ALA A 35 -1.86 -4.03 3.25
C ALA A 35 -2.48 -3.13 4.33
N CYS A 36 -2.53 -1.82 4.06
CA CYS A 36 -3.15 -0.81 4.91
C CYS A 36 -4.65 -1.12 5.13
N GLN A 37 -5.40 -1.40 4.05
CA GLN A 37 -6.81 -1.81 4.15
C GLN A 37 -7.00 -3.11 4.95
N ALA A 38 -6.13 -4.12 4.75
CA ALA A 38 -6.21 -5.40 5.45
C ALA A 38 -5.94 -5.25 6.96
N GLN A 39 -5.05 -4.35 7.36
CA GLN A 39 -4.80 -4.02 8.77
C GLN A 39 -6.00 -3.28 9.37
N SER A 40 -6.50 -2.22 8.72
CA SER A 40 -7.63 -1.45 9.25
C SER A 40 -8.95 -2.23 9.28
N ALA A 41 -9.13 -3.21 8.39
CA ALA A 41 -10.24 -4.16 8.46
C ALA A 41 -10.26 -4.96 9.76
N ARG A 42 -9.13 -5.08 10.47
CA ARG A 42 -9.04 -5.68 11.81
C ARG A 42 -9.34 -4.68 12.94
N GLU A 43 -9.20 -3.39 12.69
CA GLU A 43 -9.25 -2.34 13.72
C GLU A 43 -10.54 -1.49 13.72
N SER A 44 -11.41 -1.67 12.71
CA SER A 44 -12.77 -1.10 12.63
C SER A 44 -12.80 0.45 12.67
N ASN A 45 -12.64 1.16 11.54
CA ASN A 45 -13.35 2.42 11.19
C ASN A 45 -12.87 3.15 9.90
N ALA A 46 -13.79 3.97 9.37
CA ALA A 46 -13.76 5.17 8.48
C ALA A 46 -12.66 5.40 7.42
N ASN A 47 -13.08 5.79 6.19
CA ASN A 47 -12.32 6.34 5.04
C ASN A 47 -10.87 5.85 4.82
N VAL A 48 -10.60 4.60 5.25
CA VAL A 48 -9.30 3.93 5.17
C VAL A 48 -8.77 3.95 3.76
N ARG A 49 -9.63 3.74 2.77
CA ARG A 49 -9.19 3.68 1.37
C ARG A 49 -8.60 5.03 0.94
N GLU A 50 -9.28 6.13 1.23
CA GLU A 50 -8.80 7.47 0.91
C GLU A 50 -7.52 7.81 1.69
N ALA A 51 -7.47 7.54 3.00
CA ALA A 51 -6.26 7.76 3.82
C ALA A 51 -5.07 6.91 3.34
N CYS A 52 -5.31 5.64 3.01
CA CYS A 52 -4.28 4.77 2.46
C CYS A 52 -3.81 5.28 1.07
N ALA A 53 -4.72 5.75 0.21
CA ALA A 53 -4.35 6.28 -1.10
C ALA A 53 -3.49 7.56 -0.98
N CYS A 54 -3.84 8.46 -0.05
CA CYS A 54 -3.06 9.66 0.25
C CYS A 54 -1.64 9.33 0.73
N THR A 55 -1.53 8.40 1.67
CA THR A 55 -0.24 7.96 2.22
C THR A 55 0.62 7.30 1.14
N ALA A 56 0.02 6.45 0.31
CA ALA A 56 0.73 5.81 -0.80
C ALA A 56 1.19 6.85 -1.85
N GLY A 57 0.39 7.89 -2.12
CA GLY A 57 0.81 9.01 -2.97
C GLY A 57 2.01 9.78 -2.40
N LEU A 58 2.03 10.02 -1.09
CA LEU A 58 3.14 10.69 -0.41
C LEU A 58 4.42 9.88 -0.50
N PHE A 59 4.36 8.58 -0.18
CA PHE A 59 5.51 7.70 -0.33
C PHE A 59 5.98 7.64 -1.80
N ALA A 60 5.05 7.71 -2.78
CA ALA A 60 5.35 7.58 -4.22
C ALA A 60 6.25 8.71 -4.73
N GLY A 61 6.12 9.90 -4.15
CA GLY A 61 6.99 11.04 -4.45
C GLY A 61 8.31 11.08 -3.68
N ARG A 62 8.53 10.19 -2.70
CA ARG A 62 9.66 10.26 -1.76
C ARG A 62 10.55 9.02 -1.73
N MET A 63 10.04 7.87 -2.17
CA MET A 63 10.75 6.60 -2.20
C MET A 63 11.08 6.19 -3.63
N SER A 64 12.27 5.63 -3.82
CA SER A 64 12.59 4.84 -5.02
C SER A 64 11.82 3.52 -5.05
N ASP A 65 11.71 2.89 -6.22
CA ASP A 65 11.07 1.58 -6.38
C ASP A 65 11.67 0.51 -5.44
N ARG A 66 12.99 0.58 -5.20
CA ARG A 66 13.71 -0.32 -4.29
C ARG A 66 13.30 -0.10 -2.84
N GLN A 67 13.21 1.15 -2.39
CA GLN A 67 12.74 1.48 -1.04
C GLN A 67 11.28 1.08 -0.84
N TYR A 68 10.47 1.21 -1.87
CA TYR A 68 9.09 0.78 -1.88
C TYR A 68 8.91 -0.73 -1.78
N SER A 69 9.76 -1.50 -2.46
CA SER A 69 9.79 -2.95 -2.33
C SER A 69 10.06 -3.35 -0.88
N ILE A 70 11.05 -2.73 -0.24
CA ILE A 70 11.37 -2.92 1.18
C ILE A 70 10.15 -2.56 2.06
N LEU A 71 9.54 -1.39 1.84
CA LEU A 71 8.34 -0.96 2.57
C LEU A 71 7.21 -1.99 2.44
N GLY A 72 6.90 -2.44 1.23
CA GLY A 72 5.81 -3.40 0.98
C GLY A 72 6.04 -4.74 1.68
N ARG A 73 7.30 -5.17 1.82
CA ARG A 73 7.68 -6.38 2.55
C ARG A 73 7.48 -6.22 4.05
N ILE A 74 8.05 -5.16 4.62
CA ILE A 74 8.00 -4.83 6.06
C ILE A 74 6.56 -4.52 6.51
N ALA A 75 5.77 -3.83 5.67
CA ALA A 75 4.40 -3.41 5.98
C ALA A 75 3.49 -4.57 6.40
N ARG A 76 3.72 -5.77 5.85
CA ARG A 76 2.95 -6.98 6.16
C ARG A 76 3.18 -7.53 7.57
N HIS A 77 4.24 -7.07 8.23
CA HIS A 77 4.69 -7.55 9.53
C HIS A 77 4.75 -6.43 10.58
N LEU A 78 4.16 -5.25 10.32
CA LEU A 78 4.25 -4.11 11.25
C LEU A 78 3.66 -4.38 12.63
N SER A 79 2.69 -5.29 12.73
CA SER A 79 2.07 -5.72 13.98
C SER A 79 2.61 -7.06 14.50
N ASP A 80 3.61 -7.63 13.83
CA ASP A 80 4.20 -8.94 14.11
C ASP A 80 5.72 -8.80 14.19
N GLU A 81 6.23 -8.58 15.41
CA GLU A 81 7.66 -8.36 15.66
C GLU A 81 8.53 -9.54 15.19
N GLU A 82 8.09 -10.78 15.42
CA GLU A 82 8.83 -11.97 14.97
C GLU A 82 8.83 -12.07 13.43
N GLY A 83 7.69 -11.83 12.80
CA GLY A 83 7.58 -11.77 11.33
C GLY A 83 8.43 -10.67 10.73
N LEU A 84 8.53 -9.52 11.39
CA LEU A 84 9.35 -8.38 10.96
C LEU A 84 10.83 -8.75 10.97
N ILE A 85 11.30 -9.35 12.06
CA ILE A 85 12.69 -9.82 12.20
C ILE A 85 13.00 -10.90 11.15
N ALA A 86 12.08 -11.83 10.93
CA ALA A 86 12.24 -12.88 9.92
C ALA A 86 12.36 -12.30 8.50
N GLU A 87 11.51 -11.34 8.15
CA GLU A 87 11.52 -10.70 6.83
C GLU A 87 12.78 -9.85 6.61
N MET A 88 13.27 -9.14 7.64
CA MET A 88 14.54 -8.41 7.55
C MET A 88 15.73 -9.34 7.32
N ARG A 89 15.74 -10.52 7.95
CA ARG A 89 16.75 -11.56 7.70
C ARG A 89 16.66 -12.10 6.28
N ALA A 90 15.44 -12.37 5.78
CA ALA A 90 15.22 -12.82 4.41
C ALA A 90 15.72 -11.78 3.40
N MET A 91 15.41 -10.50 3.59
CA MET A 91 15.92 -9.41 2.75
C MET A 91 17.45 -9.35 2.74
N THR A 92 18.10 -9.52 3.90
CA THR A 92 19.57 -9.54 3.96
C THR A 92 20.16 -10.69 3.12
N LEU A 93 19.53 -11.86 3.14
CA LEU A 93 19.94 -13.01 2.33
C LEU A 93 19.73 -12.79 0.81
N GLU A 94 18.76 -11.95 0.44
CA GLU A 94 18.48 -11.55 -0.94
C GLU A 94 19.38 -10.40 -1.45
N GLY A 95 20.29 -9.90 -0.60
CA GLY A 95 21.27 -8.88 -0.98
C GLY A 95 20.83 -7.44 -0.72
N TYR A 96 19.77 -7.22 0.07
CA TYR A 96 19.49 -5.91 0.63
C TYR A 96 20.46 -5.62 1.78
N SER A 97 21.02 -4.41 1.85
CA SER A 97 21.87 -4.07 2.98
C SER A 97 21.04 -3.65 4.20
N ALA A 98 21.59 -3.86 5.41
CA ALA A 98 20.96 -3.38 6.63
C ALA A 98 20.73 -1.86 6.60
N ASP A 99 21.65 -1.10 6.01
CA ASP A 99 21.52 0.35 5.83
C ASP A 99 20.37 0.73 4.89
N GLU A 100 20.13 -0.05 3.84
CA GLU A 100 18.99 0.17 2.93
C GLU A 100 17.66 0.00 3.66
N ILE A 101 17.55 -1.07 4.45
CA ILE A 101 16.36 -1.36 5.26
C ILE A 101 16.16 -0.27 6.31
N ALA A 102 17.21 0.11 7.02
CA ALA A 102 17.18 1.15 8.04
C ALA A 102 16.75 2.52 7.47
N ARG A 103 17.25 2.89 6.27
CA ARG A 103 16.83 4.13 5.59
C ARG A 103 15.34 4.17 5.30
N VAL A 104 14.72 3.04 4.96
CA VAL A 104 13.26 2.97 4.78
C VAL A 104 12.54 3.17 6.10
N GLY A 105 13.03 2.56 7.19
CA GLY A 105 12.49 2.80 8.54
C GLY A 105 12.54 4.27 8.96
N VAL A 106 13.68 4.94 8.75
CA VAL A 106 13.84 6.38 9.02
C VAL A 106 12.87 7.19 8.18
N LEU A 107 12.75 6.89 6.88
CA LEU A 107 11.86 7.61 5.98
C LEU A 107 10.38 7.47 6.38
N ILE A 108 9.96 6.29 6.86
CA ILE A 108 8.60 6.09 7.41
C ILE A 108 8.39 6.98 8.64
N ALA A 109 9.36 7.00 9.57
CA ALA A 109 9.27 7.81 10.78
C ALA A 109 9.22 9.33 10.47
N GLU A 110 10.01 9.79 9.50
CA GLU A 110 10.01 11.18 9.04
C GLU A 110 8.70 11.57 8.35
N LEU A 111 8.09 10.63 7.61
CA LEU A 111 6.84 10.87 6.90
C LEU A 111 5.62 10.76 7.80
N GLY A 112 5.71 10.14 8.98
CA GLY A 112 4.59 9.99 9.93
C GLY A 112 3.79 11.29 10.17
N PRO A 113 4.41 12.40 10.60
CA PRO A 113 3.69 13.66 10.81
C PRO A 113 3.04 14.23 9.52
N GLN A 114 3.64 13.98 8.36
CA GLN A 114 3.08 14.43 7.06
C GLN A 114 1.92 13.52 6.63
N VAL A 115 2.00 12.22 6.92
CA VAL A 115 0.90 11.27 6.72
C VAL A 115 -0.29 11.68 7.57
N ASP A 116 -0.08 11.97 8.86
CA ASP A 116 -1.13 12.45 9.77
C ASP A 116 -1.75 13.76 9.27
N GLN A 117 -0.92 14.68 8.75
CA GLN A 117 -1.40 15.95 8.19
C GLN A 117 -2.21 15.76 6.90
N VAL A 118 -1.75 14.93 5.97
CA VAL A 118 -2.40 14.72 4.66
C VAL A 118 -3.67 13.88 4.82
N CYS A 119 -3.66 12.90 5.72
CA CYS A 119 -4.78 12.00 5.94
C CYS A 119 -5.79 12.52 6.97
N GLY A 120 -5.36 13.33 7.95
CA GLY A 120 -6.25 13.95 8.94
C GLY A 120 -7.19 15.02 8.37
N VAL A 121 -6.98 15.45 7.12
CA VAL A 121 -7.93 16.30 6.37
C VAL A 121 -9.12 15.49 5.83
N LEU A 122 -9.06 14.15 5.89
CA LEU A 122 -10.09 13.22 5.41
C LEU A 122 -11.02 12.70 6.52
N GLU A 123 -10.75 13.06 7.78
CA GLU A 123 -11.62 12.86 8.96
C GLU A 123 -12.62 14.02 9.11
#